data_AF-G0UKL8-F1
#
_entry.id   AF-G0UKL8-F1
#
_cell.length_a   1.000
_cell.length_b   1.000
_cell.length_c   1.000
_cell.angle_alpha   90.00
_cell.angle_beta   90.00
_cell.angle_gamma   90.00
#
_symmetry.space_group_name_H-M   'P 1'
#
loop_
_entity.id
_entity.type
_entity.pdbx_description
1 polymer ?
#
loop_
_entity_poly.entity_id
_entity_poly.type
_entity_poly.pdbx_seq_one_letter_code
_entity_poly.pdbx_strand_id
1 'polypeptide(L)'
;MVEATELAKDISHRLGNGTYECSICSEPIRLRDRLWTCAMCFGVLHLPCVKNWVHVFIEERKKSDASHPAPTSSSTPVDEFRCPLCQSSAPVSSASVYKCFCGKTTEPPADPSLLQGSCGEMCEKHHRDDHCSHHCTLMCHPGPCPPCQLTRVQSCFCGKSDKIVGCSSGAQAFECDEVCGKLLDCEKHFCGVLCHEGPCPVCTRSSVSRCFCGAEEKTRYCTDSKPYSCGKPCSKPLNCGKHLCLSLCHKGECQPCTRDPERVAFCPCGNAPLTELLKSPRKSCLDPIPSCGAVCGAQLPCGHTCRALCHENPSCKPCTEIVSMRCCCGSRVCEFYCFCTYLPSIEWKKAASAAGVTKEKFPASFPPKCAKGCKKQLSCGKHTCNEECCTKEDHTCYKICTKRLSCGKHSCGQLCHKGPCPPCSVASYERLYCRCRCTWAEPPVSCGTTPPTCNFPCTIPRPCGHPPNHTCHFEGECPVCVVPVEKKCNSHGKTHPYHLPCYRQSVSCGKKCGKLLSCCGTQCGKICHPGKCEHQCNMSYPALA
;
A
#
# COMPACT_ATOMS: atom_id res chain seq x y z
N MET A 1 -11.29 3.30 -26.40
CA MET A 1 -11.82 2.85 -27.72
C MET A 1 -11.28 3.64 -28.90
N VAL A 2 -11.03 4.95 -28.78
CA VAL A 2 -10.48 5.81 -29.85
C VAL A 2 -9.06 5.39 -30.29
N GLU A 3 -8.24 4.91 -29.35
CA GLU A 3 -6.82 4.60 -29.58
C GLU A 3 -6.59 3.40 -30.52
N ALA A 4 -7.49 2.40 -30.48
CA ALA A 4 -7.39 1.20 -31.31
C ALA A 4 -7.68 1.50 -32.80
N THR A 5 -8.60 2.42 -33.08
CA THR A 5 -8.93 2.82 -34.45
C THR A 5 -7.86 3.70 -35.08
N GLU A 6 -7.17 4.53 -34.28
CA GLU A 6 -6.09 5.38 -34.78
C GLU A 6 -4.83 4.56 -35.12
N LEU A 7 -4.50 3.52 -34.34
CA LEU A 7 -3.38 2.63 -34.64
C LEU A 7 -3.55 1.93 -36.01
N ALA A 8 -4.74 1.40 -36.30
CA ALA A 8 -5.02 0.74 -37.58
C ALA A 8 -4.89 1.71 -38.77
N LYS A 9 -5.33 2.97 -38.60
CA LYS A 9 -5.20 4.02 -39.61
C LYS A 9 -3.74 4.41 -39.84
N ASP A 10 -2.95 4.61 -38.78
CA ASP A 10 -1.53 4.97 -38.90
C ASP A 10 -0.73 3.90 -39.64
N ILE A 11 -0.89 2.63 -39.24
CA ILE A 11 -0.20 1.51 -39.90
C ILE A 11 -0.62 1.43 -41.38
N SER A 12 -1.91 1.56 -41.68
CA SER A 12 -2.42 1.53 -43.06
C SER A 12 -1.85 2.67 -43.91
N HIS A 13 -1.83 3.89 -43.36
CA HIS A 13 -1.30 5.07 -44.06
C HIS A 13 0.20 4.96 -44.33
N ARG A 14 0.98 4.52 -43.33
CA ARG A 14 2.44 4.35 -43.47
C ARG A 14 2.81 3.23 -44.43
N LEU A 15 2.08 2.12 -44.42
CA LEU A 15 2.27 1.04 -45.41
C LEU A 15 1.86 1.48 -46.82
N GLY A 16 0.73 2.19 -46.95
CA GLY A 16 0.26 2.72 -48.24
C GLY A 16 1.24 3.70 -48.87
N ASN A 17 1.86 4.57 -48.07
CA ASN A 17 2.86 5.54 -48.53
C ASN A 17 4.28 4.99 -48.63
N GLY A 18 4.53 3.74 -48.23
CA GLY A 18 5.87 3.13 -48.22
C GLY A 18 6.82 3.72 -47.18
N THR A 19 6.31 4.40 -46.14
CA THR A 19 7.09 5.01 -45.05
C THR A 19 7.13 4.14 -43.79
N TYR A 20 6.64 2.90 -43.87
CA TYR A 20 6.71 1.94 -42.79
C TYR A 20 8.02 1.15 -42.86
N GLU A 21 8.80 1.18 -41.79
CA GLU A 21 10.11 0.53 -41.70
C GLU A 21 10.07 -0.67 -40.74
N CYS A 22 10.75 -1.75 -41.11
CA CYS A 22 10.90 -2.92 -40.25
C CYS A 22 11.88 -2.61 -39.13
N SER A 23 11.45 -2.67 -37.87
CA SER A 23 12.30 -2.29 -36.72
C SER A 23 13.48 -3.23 -36.44
N ILE A 24 13.58 -4.37 -37.13
CA ILE A 24 14.73 -5.29 -36.99
C ILE A 24 15.86 -4.88 -37.95
N CYS A 25 15.55 -4.67 -39.23
CA CYS A 25 16.56 -4.35 -40.26
C CYS A 25 16.62 -2.88 -40.65
N SER A 26 15.67 -2.06 -40.19
CA SER A 26 15.51 -0.64 -40.55
C SER A 26 15.27 -0.38 -42.04
N GLU A 27 14.84 -1.39 -42.80
CA GLU A 27 14.48 -1.26 -44.21
C GLU A 27 12.97 -1.01 -44.39
N PRO A 28 12.54 -0.24 -45.41
CA PRO A 28 11.14 -0.01 -45.71
C PRO A 28 10.46 -1.29 -46.18
N ILE A 29 9.21 -1.47 -45.76
CA ILE A 29 8.36 -2.57 -46.21
C ILE A 29 7.88 -2.30 -47.64
N ARG A 30 8.14 -3.24 -48.55
CA ARG A 30 7.78 -3.16 -49.98
C ARG A 30 6.59 -4.06 -50.30
N LEU A 31 5.94 -3.79 -51.43
CA LEU A 31 4.74 -4.51 -51.91
C LEU A 31 4.91 -6.05 -52.00
N ARG A 32 6.10 -6.53 -52.38
CA ARG A 32 6.38 -7.97 -52.56
C ARG A 32 7.02 -8.63 -51.34
N ASP A 33 7.21 -7.88 -50.26
CA ASP A 33 7.86 -8.42 -49.07
C ASP A 33 6.94 -9.40 -48.34
N ARG A 34 7.54 -10.44 -47.76
CA ARG A 34 6.84 -11.38 -46.88
C ARG A 34 6.83 -10.83 -45.47
N LEU A 35 5.65 -10.69 -44.87
CA LEU A 35 5.45 -9.97 -43.61
C LEU A 35 5.01 -10.90 -42.48
N TRP A 36 5.29 -10.45 -41.26
CA TRP A 36 4.75 -11.01 -40.03
C TRP A 36 4.15 -9.89 -39.20
N THR A 37 3.00 -10.16 -38.57
CA THR A 37 2.33 -9.19 -37.71
C THR A 37 2.10 -9.77 -36.32
N CYS A 38 2.41 -8.99 -35.29
CA CYS A 38 2.10 -9.38 -33.92
C CYS A 38 0.59 -9.30 -33.63
N ALA A 39 0.00 -10.31 -33.01
CA ALA A 39 -1.43 -10.29 -32.63
C ALA A 39 -1.76 -9.30 -31.50
N MET A 40 -0.75 -8.88 -30.72
CA MET A 40 -0.93 -8.01 -29.54
C MET A 40 -0.67 -6.54 -29.87
N CYS A 41 0.50 -6.21 -30.42
CA CYS A 41 0.85 -4.83 -30.76
C CYS A 41 0.57 -4.46 -32.22
N PHE A 42 0.19 -5.43 -33.07
CA PHE A 42 -0.09 -5.23 -34.51
C PHE A 42 1.08 -4.70 -35.35
N GLY A 43 2.28 -4.60 -34.77
CA GLY A 43 3.47 -4.18 -35.49
C GLY A 43 3.82 -5.15 -36.62
N VAL A 44 4.17 -4.58 -37.77
CA VAL A 44 4.52 -5.29 -38.99
C VAL A 44 6.04 -5.38 -39.13
N LEU A 45 6.56 -6.58 -39.41
CA LEU A 45 7.97 -6.85 -39.60
C LEU A 45 8.16 -7.76 -40.82
N HIS A 46 9.35 -7.78 -41.41
CA HIS A 46 9.70 -8.78 -42.41
C HIS A 46 9.70 -10.19 -41.79
N LEU A 47 9.03 -11.14 -42.45
CA LEU A 47 8.99 -12.54 -42.03
C LEU A 47 10.39 -13.15 -41.89
N PRO A 48 11.36 -12.92 -42.82
CA PRO A 48 12.74 -13.38 -42.63
C PRO A 48 13.42 -12.84 -41.37
N CYS A 49 13.22 -11.55 -41.05
CA CYS A 49 13.77 -10.93 -39.85
C CYS A 49 13.20 -11.56 -38.58
N VAL A 50 11.89 -11.82 -38.55
CA VAL A 50 11.24 -12.48 -37.40
C VAL A 50 11.66 -13.94 -37.30
N LYS A 51 11.81 -14.67 -38.42
CA LYS A 51 12.33 -16.05 -38.41
C LYS A 51 13.71 -16.13 -37.77
N ASN A 52 14.61 -15.21 -38.13
CA ASN A 52 15.94 -15.16 -37.52
C ASN A 52 15.88 -14.80 -36.03
N TRP A 53 15.02 -13.85 -35.66
CA TRP A 53 14.77 -13.48 -34.25
C TRP A 53 14.30 -14.67 -33.41
N VAL A 54 13.34 -15.44 -33.94
CA VAL A 54 12.82 -16.66 -33.29
C VAL A 54 13.93 -17.69 -33.09
N HIS A 55 14.78 -17.89 -34.11
CA HIS A 55 15.91 -18.82 -34.03
C HIS A 55 16.88 -18.45 -32.89
N VAL A 56 17.33 -17.19 -32.87
CA VAL A 56 18.24 -16.68 -31.83
C VAL A 56 17.60 -16.80 -30.44
N PHE A 57 16.32 -16.43 -30.31
CA PHE A 57 15.58 -16.52 -29.05
C PHE A 57 15.50 -17.96 -28.51
N ILE A 58 15.21 -18.94 -29.37
CA ILE A 58 15.16 -20.36 -28.98
C ILE A 58 16.55 -20.87 -28.59
N GLU A 59 17.61 -20.47 -29.30
CA GLU A 59 18.98 -20.85 -28.97
C GLU A 59 19.46 -20.28 -27.64
N GLU A 60 19.16 -19.00 -27.34
CA GLU A 60 19.47 -18.38 -26.05
C GLU A 60 18.73 -19.05 -24.89
N ARG A 61 17.45 -19.39 -25.09
CA ARG A 61 16.66 -20.11 -24.10
C ARG A 61 17.23 -21.50 -23.81
N LYS A 62 17.66 -22.25 -24.84
CA LYS A 62 18.30 -23.56 -24.65
C LYS A 62 19.57 -23.46 -23.80
N LYS A 63 20.35 -22.37 -23.93
CA LYS A 63 21.54 -22.11 -23.13
C LYS A 63 21.21 -21.75 -21.67
N SER A 64 20.13 -20.99 -21.43
CA SER A 64 19.70 -20.65 -20.06
C SER A 64 19.12 -21.86 -19.32
N ASP A 65 18.34 -22.70 -20.00
CA ASP A 65 17.75 -23.92 -19.40
C ASP A 65 18.82 -24.97 -19.06
N ALA A 66 19.94 -25.00 -19.81
CA ALA A 66 21.07 -25.89 -19.54
C ALA A 66 21.96 -25.46 -18.37
N SER A 67 21.89 -24.19 -17.92
CA SER A 67 22.77 -23.64 -16.86
C SER A 67 22.11 -23.57 -15.48
N HIS A 68 20.77 -23.56 -15.38
CA HIS A 68 20.05 -23.55 -14.11
C HIS A 68 18.75 -24.38 -14.16
N PRO A 69 18.70 -25.62 -13.62
CA PRO A 69 17.45 -26.33 -13.43
C PRO A 69 16.71 -25.72 -12.22
N ALA A 70 15.83 -24.74 -12.46
CA ALA A 70 15.01 -24.12 -11.43
C ALA A 70 13.61 -24.80 -11.35
N PRO A 71 13.00 -24.85 -10.14
CA PRO A 71 11.75 -25.55 -9.93
C PRO A 71 10.56 -24.84 -10.59
N THR A 72 9.67 -25.65 -11.11
CA THR A 72 8.35 -25.38 -11.69
C THR A 72 7.59 -24.21 -11.05
N SER A 73 7.47 -23.08 -11.76
CA SER A 73 6.30 -22.17 -11.72
C SER A 73 6.45 -20.94 -12.64
N SER A 74 6.52 -21.16 -13.96
CA SER A 74 6.05 -20.24 -15.02
C SER A 74 6.49 -20.80 -16.38
N SER A 75 5.95 -21.96 -16.75
CA SER A 75 6.20 -22.57 -18.05
C SER A 75 5.51 -21.76 -19.14
N THR A 76 6.22 -20.82 -19.77
CA THR A 76 5.90 -20.45 -21.15
C THR A 76 5.95 -21.73 -21.99
N PRO A 77 4.93 -22.07 -22.77
CA PRO A 77 4.91 -23.25 -23.63
C PRO A 77 6.17 -23.31 -24.52
N VAL A 78 6.68 -24.52 -24.78
CA VAL A 78 7.91 -24.77 -25.54
C VAL A 78 7.88 -24.17 -26.96
N ASP A 79 6.68 -23.92 -27.49
CA ASP A 79 6.43 -23.45 -28.85
C ASP A 79 6.10 -21.95 -28.96
N GLU A 80 6.52 -21.12 -27.99
CA GLU A 80 6.28 -19.66 -28.00
C GLU A 80 7.58 -18.84 -27.97
N PHE A 81 7.58 -17.70 -28.67
CA PHE A 81 8.66 -16.70 -28.68
C PHE A 81 8.15 -15.31 -28.26
N ARG A 82 9.07 -14.41 -27.92
CA ARG A 82 8.76 -13.03 -27.52
C ARG A 82 8.82 -12.07 -28.71
N CYS A 83 7.75 -11.31 -28.91
CA CYS A 83 7.69 -10.29 -29.96
C CYS A 83 8.81 -9.24 -29.79
N PRO A 84 9.57 -8.89 -30.85
CA PRO A 84 10.63 -7.87 -30.79
C PRO A 84 10.14 -6.48 -30.37
N LEU A 85 8.88 -6.15 -30.66
CA LEU A 85 8.32 -4.81 -30.46
C LEU A 85 7.68 -4.64 -29.07
N CYS A 86 6.95 -5.65 -28.59
CA CYS A 86 6.15 -5.54 -27.36
C CYS A 86 6.41 -6.64 -26.33
N GLN A 87 7.29 -7.60 -26.63
CA GLN A 87 7.61 -8.75 -25.76
C GLN A 87 6.41 -9.65 -25.40
N SER A 88 5.27 -9.52 -26.06
CA SER A 88 4.16 -10.47 -25.93
C SER A 88 4.59 -11.85 -26.42
N SER A 89 4.03 -12.91 -25.83
CA SER A 89 4.22 -14.25 -26.38
C SER A 89 3.47 -14.41 -27.70
N ALA A 90 4.11 -15.10 -28.64
CA ALA A 90 3.53 -15.48 -29.92
C ALA A 90 3.98 -16.90 -30.25
N PRO A 91 3.12 -17.74 -30.87
CA PRO A 91 3.49 -19.09 -31.21
C PRO A 91 4.54 -19.08 -32.34
N VAL A 92 5.55 -19.96 -32.25
CA VAL A 92 6.61 -20.11 -33.27
C VAL A 92 6.03 -20.39 -34.66
N SER A 93 4.91 -21.13 -34.72
CA SER A 93 4.17 -21.40 -35.95
C SER A 93 3.68 -20.13 -36.67
N SER A 94 3.44 -19.03 -35.95
CA SER A 94 3.06 -17.75 -36.55
C SER A 94 4.17 -17.12 -37.39
N ALA A 95 5.43 -17.39 -37.07
CA ALA A 95 6.58 -16.90 -37.83
C ALA A 95 6.98 -17.83 -38.99
N SER A 96 6.32 -18.97 -39.16
CA SER A 96 6.65 -19.94 -40.21
C SER A 96 5.99 -19.61 -41.56
N VAL A 97 4.77 -19.05 -41.52
CA VAL A 97 3.90 -18.86 -42.70
C VAL A 97 3.58 -17.38 -42.90
N TYR A 98 3.76 -16.88 -44.12
CA TYR A 98 3.28 -15.55 -44.48
C TYR A 98 1.76 -15.59 -44.65
N LYS A 99 1.04 -14.92 -43.75
CA LYS A 99 -0.42 -14.79 -43.83
C LYS A 99 -0.81 -13.32 -43.96
N CYS A 100 -1.93 -13.06 -44.60
CA CYS A 100 -2.53 -11.72 -44.63
C CYS A 100 -2.94 -11.26 -43.22
N PHE A 101 -3.25 -9.97 -43.06
CA PHE A 101 -3.63 -9.41 -41.75
C PHE A 101 -4.85 -10.09 -41.11
N CYS A 102 -5.82 -10.57 -41.89
CA CYS A 102 -6.97 -11.32 -41.36
C CYS A 102 -6.67 -12.82 -41.11
N GLY A 103 -5.53 -13.33 -41.60
CA GLY A 103 -5.09 -14.72 -41.39
C GLY A 103 -5.71 -15.75 -42.32
N LYS A 104 -6.66 -15.36 -43.19
CA LYS A 104 -7.39 -16.23 -44.11
C LYS A 104 -6.53 -16.77 -45.25
N THR A 105 -5.76 -15.90 -45.88
CA THR A 105 -4.96 -16.22 -47.06
C THR A 105 -3.49 -16.35 -46.70
N THR A 106 -2.90 -17.49 -47.04
CA THR A 106 -1.45 -17.67 -47.04
C THR A 106 -0.87 -17.08 -48.31
N GLU A 107 0.22 -16.31 -48.19
CA GLU A 107 0.87 -15.60 -49.31
C GLU A 107 -0.11 -14.70 -50.09
N PRO A 108 -0.57 -13.58 -49.47
CA PRO A 108 -1.48 -12.64 -50.13
C PRO A 108 -0.91 -12.05 -51.44
N PRO A 109 -1.77 -11.69 -52.40
CA PRO A 109 -1.35 -11.13 -53.68
C PRO A 109 -0.64 -9.79 -53.51
N ALA A 110 0.44 -9.59 -54.27
CA ALA A 110 1.20 -8.35 -54.32
C ALA A 110 0.63 -7.37 -55.37
N ASP A 111 -0.64 -7.01 -55.22
CA ASP A 111 -1.36 -6.10 -56.12
C ASP A 111 -1.19 -4.63 -55.66
N PRO A 112 -0.73 -3.70 -56.52
CA PRO A 112 -0.61 -2.27 -56.18
C PRO A 112 -1.92 -1.58 -55.76
N SER A 113 -3.07 -2.13 -56.13
CA SER A 113 -4.40 -1.63 -55.73
C SER A 113 -4.81 -2.06 -54.33
N LEU A 114 -4.09 -3.02 -53.74
CA LEU A 114 -4.32 -3.52 -52.40
C LEU A 114 -3.25 -3.00 -51.44
N LEU A 115 -3.64 -2.85 -50.18
CA LEU A 115 -2.68 -2.55 -49.13
C LEU A 115 -1.69 -3.71 -48.98
N GLN A 116 -0.40 -3.40 -48.87
CA GLN A 116 0.68 -4.38 -48.78
C GLN A 116 0.42 -5.38 -47.64
N GLY A 117 0.37 -6.69 -47.96
CA GLY A 117 0.06 -7.75 -47.00
C GLY A 117 -1.43 -7.99 -46.72
N SER A 118 -2.33 -7.27 -47.38
CA SER A 118 -3.77 -7.54 -47.38
C SER A 118 -4.15 -8.57 -48.45
N CYS A 119 -5.17 -9.38 -48.19
CA CYS A 119 -5.71 -10.33 -49.18
C CYS A 119 -6.85 -9.77 -50.04
N GLY A 120 -7.29 -8.53 -49.82
CA GLY A 120 -8.41 -7.91 -50.57
C GLY A 120 -9.82 -8.35 -50.16
N GLU A 121 -9.96 -9.54 -49.55
CA GLU A 121 -11.23 -10.06 -49.04
C GLU A 121 -11.74 -9.36 -47.76
N MET A 122 -13.01 -9.56 -47.42
CA MET A 122 -13.58 -9.13 -46.14
C MET A 122 -12.86 -9.80 -44.95
N CYS A 123 -12.59 -9.04 -43.89
CA CYS A 123 -11.76 -9.46 -42.76
C CYS A 123 -12.41 -10.62 -41.97
N GLU A 124 -13.71 -10.53 -41.67
CA GLU A 124 -14.53 -11.48 -40.89
C GLU A 124 -13.97 -11.92 -39.52
N LYS A 125 -12.89 -11.30 -39.04
CA LYS A 125 -12.42 -11.48 -37.67
C LYS A 125 -13.51 -11.04 -36.69
N HIS A 126 -13.66 -11.81 -35.61
CA HIS A 126 -14.48 -11.38 -34.47
C HIS A 126 -13.90 -10.11 -33.87
N HIS A 127 -14.79 -9.18 -33.49
CA HIS A 127 -14.39 -8.03 -32.68
C HIS A 127 -13.87 -8.52 -31.32
N ARG A 128 -13.00 -7.72 -30.68
CA ARG A 128 -12.44 -8.05 -29.35
C ARG A 128 -13.50 -8.09 -28.24
N ASP A 129 -14.68 -7.53 -28.48
CA ASP A 129 -15.76 -7.50 -27.51
C ASP A 129 -16.53 -8.83 -27.51
N ASP A 130 -16.42 -9.60 -26.42
CA ASP A 130 -17.10 -10.89 -26.23
C ASP A 130 -18.63 -10.79 -26.36
N HIS A 131 -19.19 -9.59 -26.21
CA HIS A 131 -20.63 -9.35 -26.22
C HIS A 131 -21.18 -9.00 -27.60
N CYS A 132 -20.30 -8.97 -28.61
CA CYS A 132 -20.64 -8.72 -29.99
C CYS A 132 -20.36 -9.94 -30.86
N SER A 133 -21.41 -10.67 -31.25
CA SER A 133 -21.32 -11.83 -32.14
C SER A 133 -21.09 -11.47 -33.61
N HIS A 134 -20.97 -10.18 -33.94
CA HIS A 134 -20.76 -9.71 -35.30
C HIS A 134 -19.31 -9.89 -35.76
N HIS A 135 -19.15 -10.10 -37.06
CA HIS A 135 -17.87 -10.21 -37.73
C HIS A 135 -17.47 -8.88 -38.37
N CYS A 136 -16.17 -8.61 -38.47
CA CYS A 136 -15.68 -7.41 -39.15
C CYS A 136 -16.00 -7.46 -40.65
N THR A 137 -16.75 -6.48 -41.15
CA THR A 137 -17.15 -6.37 -42.57
C THR A 137 -16.19 -5.52 -43.41
N LEU A 138 -15.14 -4.95 -42.81
CA LEU A 138 -14.12 -4.20 -43.55
C LEU A 138 -13.26 -5.14 -44.39
N MET A 139 -12.71 -4.61 -45.50
CA MET A 139 -11.63 -5.29 -46.22
C MET A 139 -10.46 -5.60 -45.27
N CYS A 140 -9.71 -6.66 -45.57
CA CYS A 140 -8.56 -7.07 -44.77
C CYS A 140 -7.63 -5.87 -44.50
N HIS A 141 -7.47 -5.54 -43.22
CA HIS A 141 -6.80 -4.33 -42.74
C HIS A 141 -5.76 -4.70 -41.67
N PRO A 142 -4.68 -3.92 -41.52
CA PRO A 142 -3.75 -4.07 -40.40
C PRO A 142 -4.38 -3.52 -39.11
N GLY A 143 -3.79 -3.86 -37.97
CA GLY A 143 -4.27 -3.37 -36.68
C GLY A 143 -5.51 -4.10 -36.13
N PRO A 144 -6.00 -3.67 -34.95
CA PRO A 144 -7.21 -4.22 -34.36
C PRO A 144 -8.44 -3.83 -35.18
N CYS A 145 -9.46 -4.70 -35.21
CA CYS A 145 -10.73 -4.38 -35.84
C CYS A 145 -11.41 -3.22 -35.08
N PRO A 146 -11.99 -2.23 -35.80
CA PRO A 146 -12.71 -1.15 -35.15
C PRO A 146 -13.90 -1.67 -34.35
N PRO A 147 -14.41 -0.89 -33.38
CA PRO A 147 -15.62 -1.26 -32.66
C PRO A 147 -16.79 -1.47 -33.62
N CYS A 148 -17.61 -2.49 -33.35
CA CYS A 148 -18.80 -2.75 -34.13
C CYS A 148 -19.76 -1.55 -34.06
N GLN A 149 -20.18 -1.05 -35.22
CA GLN A 149 -21.09 0.09 -35.38
C GLN A 149 -22.58 -0.31 -35.28
N LEU A 150 -22.87 -1.61 -35.24
CA LEU A 150 -24.24 -2.10 -35.10
C LEU A 150 -24.75 -1.86 -33.67
N THR A 151 -26.06 -1.75 -33.56
CA THR A 151 -26.75 -1.59 -32.28
C THR A 151 -27.37 -2.91 -31.84
N ARG A 152 -27.56 -3.04 -30.53
CA ARG A 152 -28.26 -4.16 -29.90
C ARG A 152 -29.25 -3.64 -28.87
N VAL A 153 -30.30 -4.42 -28.61
CA VAL A 153 -31.21 -4.15 -27.50
C VAL A 153 -30.55 -4.65 -26.22
N GLN A 154 -30.44 -3.78 -25.23
CA GLN A 154 -29.91 -4.10 -23.91
C GLN A 154 -31.00 -3.82 -22.87
N SER A 155 -31.22 -4.75 -21.95
CA SER A 155 -32.18 -4.60 -20.85
C SER A 155 -31.55 -3.96 -19.61
N CYS A 156 -32.36 -3.29 -18.78
CA CYS A 156 -31.94 -2.76 -17.46
C CYS A 156 -31.48 -3.89 -16.53
N PHE A 157 -30.76 -3.55 -15.46
CA PHE A 157 -30.40 -4.52 -14.40
C PHE A 157 -31.65 -5.19 -13.79
N CYS A 158 -32.80 -4.53 -13.89
CA CYS A 158 -34.09 -5.01 -13.42
C CYS A 158 -34.90 -5.88 -14.40
N GLY A 159 -34.55 -5.92 -15.69
CA GLY A 159 -35.32 -6.55 -16.78
C GLY A 159 -36.63 -5.88 -17.20
N LYS A 160 -37.00 -4.70 -16.69
CA LYS A 160 -38.27 -4.02 -16.99
C LYS A 160 -38.28 -3.14 -18.24
N SER A 161 -37.14 -2.55 -18.57
CA SER A 161 -37.02 -1.61 -19.69
C SER A 161 -35.83 -1.97 -20.56
N ASP A 162 -35.98 -1.71 -21.86
CA ASP A 162 -34.96 -1.97 -22.86
C ASP A 162 -34.49 -0.65 -23.50
N LYS A 163 -33.19 -0.59 -23.82
CA LYS A 163 -32.59 0.54 -24.53
C LYS A 163 -31.70 0.03 -25.65
N ILE A 164 -31.71 0.75 -26.77
CA ILE A 164 -30.81 0.47 -27.89
C ILE A 164 -29.43 1.04 -27.55
N VAL A 165 -28.42 0.17 -27.51
CA VAL A 165 -27.02 0.53 -27.24
C VAL A 165 -26.12 0.04 -28.38
N GLY A 166 -24.94 0.64 -28.54
CA GLY A 166 -23.94 0.13 -29.48
C GLY A 166 -23.45 -1.26 -29.06
N CYS A 167 -23.24 -2.17 -30.01
CA CYS A 167 -22.78 -3.54 -29.75
C CYS A 167 -21.46 -3.57 -28.99
N SER A 168 -20.59 -2.59 -29.27
CA SER A 168 -19.24 -2.41 -28.70
C SER A 168 -19.20 -1.40 -27.55
N SER A 169 -20.35 -0.98 -27.03
CA SER A 169 -20.42 0.05 -25.97
C SER A 169 -19.96 -0.46 -24.60
N GLY A 170 -19.73 -1.77 -24.43
CA GLY A 170 -19.42 -2.39 -23.14
C GLY A 170 -20.56 -2.34 -22.11
N ALA A 171 -21.72 -1.78 -22.47
CA ALA A 171 -22.87 -1.69 -21.59
C ALA A 171 -23.50 -3.09 -21.41
N GLN A 172 -23.34 -3.66 -20.22
CA GLN A 172 -23.91 -4.96 -19.85
C GLN A 172 -25.38 -4.85 -19.40
N ALA A 173 -25.76 -3.70 -18.86
CA ALA A 173 -27.11 -3.30 -18.47
C ALA A 173 -27.08 -1.82 -18.06
N PHE A 174 -28.23 -1.24 -17.72
CA PHE A 174 -28.35 0.14 -17.26
C PHE A 174 -29.37 0.28 -16.12
N GLU A 175 -29.29 1.39 -15.39
CA GLU A 175 -30.26 1.78 -14.38
C GLU A 175 -31.41 2.54 -15.05
N CYS A 176 -32.63 2.01 -14.99
CA CYS A 176 -33.79 2.57 -15.69
C CYS A 176 -34.63 3.55 -14.87
N ASP A 177 -34.15 3.96 -13.69
CA ASP A 177 -34.84 4.83 -12.73
C ASP A 177 -36.23 4.36 -12.25
N GLU A 178 -36.69 3.17 -12.66
CA GLU A 178 -37.89 2.54 -12.11
C GLU A 178 -37.57 1.75 -10.84
N VAL A 179 -38.58 1.55 -9.98
CA VAL A 179 -38.45 0.68 -8.81
C VAL A 179 -38.10 -0.74 -9.25
N CYS A 180 -37.00 -1.30 -8.73
CA CYS A 180 -36.44 -2.58 -9.14
C CYS A 180 -37.48 -3.72 -9.08
N GLY A 181 -38.20 -3.85 -7.96
CA GLY A 181 -39.32 -4.79 -7.83
C GLY A 181 -38.95 -6.28 -7.86
N LYS A 182 -37.66 -6.63 -7.84
CA LYS A 182 -37.20 -8.03 -7.68
C LYS A 182 -37.57 -8.58 -6.30
N LEU A 183 -37.77 -9.89 -6.19
CA LEU A 183 -38.03 -10.55 -4.92
C LEU A 183 -36.76 -10.51 -4.04
N LEU A 184 -36.91 -10.05 -2.80
CA LEU A 184 -35.80 -9.99 -1.83
C LEU A 184 -35.48 -11.38 -1.28
N ASP A 185 -34.33 -11.48 -0.62
CA ASP A 185 -33.82 -12.66 0.10
C ASP A 185 -34.83 -13.34 1.05
N CYS A 186 -35.77 -12.56 1.60
CA CYS A 186 -36.83 -13.07 2.47
C CYS A 186 -38.00 -13.76 1.74
N GLU A 187 -37.99 -13.83 0.40
CA GLU A 187 -39.00 -14.45 -0.49
C GLU A 187 -40.45 -13.93 -0.34
N LYS A 188 -40.67 -12.93 0.52
CA LYS A 188 -42.00 -12.38 0.84
C LYS A 188 -42.16 -10.91 0.46
N HIS A 189 -41.06 -10.22 0.19
CA HIS A 189 -41.04 -8.78 -0.06
C HIS A 189 -40.30 -8.44 -1.35
N PHE A 190 -40.71 -7.36 -1.99
CA PHE A 190 -40.12 -6.87 -3.23
C PHE A 190 -39.17 -5.69 -2.95
N CYS A 191 -38.14 -5.58 -3.77
CA CYS A 191 -37.15 -4.53 -3.74
C CYS A 191 -37.79 -3.17 -4.05
N GLY A 192 -37.79 -2.27 -3.06
CA GLY A 192 -38.38 -0.94 -3.16
C GLY A 192 -37.41 0.17 -3.61
N VAL A 193 -36.13 -0.16 -3.82
CA VAL A 193 -35.16 0.80 -4.36
C VAL A 193 -35.26 0.89 -5.88
N LEU A 194 -34.75 1.99 -6.44
CA LEU A 194 -34.63 2.18 -7.88
C LEU A 194 -33.73 1.08 -8.49
N CYS A 195 -33.86 0.86 -9.80
CA CYS A 195 -33.02 -0.05 -10.55
C CYS A 195 -31.56 0.27 -10.26
N HIS A 196 -30.82 -0.72 -9.77
CA HIS A 196 -29.46 -0.58 -9.30
C HIS A 196 -28.61 -1.70 -9.87
N GLU A 197 -27.31 -1.46 -9.97
CA GLU A 197 -26.33 -2.50 -10.25
C GLU A 197 -26.15 -3.44 -9.04
N GLY A 198 -25.97 -4.74 -9.29
CA GLY A 198 -25.69 -5.75 -8.25
C GLY A 198 -26.89 -6.38 -7.53
N PRO A 199 -26.66 -7.16 -6.46
CA PRO A 199 -27.71 -7.86 -5.71
C PRO A 199 -28.59 -6.89 -4.92
N CYS A 200 -29.88 -7.22 -4.77
CA CYS A 200 -30.82 -6.37 -4.04
C CYS A 200 -30.46 -6.26 -2.54
N PRO A 201 -30.75 -5.11 -1.90
CA PRO A 201 -30.51 -4.92 -0.48
C PRO A 201 -31.34 -5.90 0.36
N VAL A 202 -30.80 -6.30 1.52
CA VAL A 202 -31.48 -7.20 2.46
C VAL A 202 -32.80 -6.62 2.94
N CYS A 203 -33.77 -7.49 3.22
CA CYS A 203 -35.08 -7.06 3.69
C CYS A 203 -35.02 -6.42 5.11
N THR A 204 -35.34 -5.13 5.20
CA THR A 204 -35.36 -4.36 6.47
C THR A 204 -36.69 -4.41 7.21
N ARG A 205 -37.72 -5.07 6.66
CA ARG A 205 -39.01 -5.23 7.35
C ARG A 205 -38.87 -6.17 8.53
N SER A 206 -39.47 -5.82 9.65
CA SER A 206 -39.44 -6.62 10.87
C SER A 206 -40.66 -7.54 10.98
N SER A 207 -40.45 -8.73 11.53
CA SER A 207 -41.48 -9.73 11.86
C SER A 207 -41.33 -10.15 13.33
N VAL A 208 -42.43 -10.56 13.96
CA VAL A 208 -42.41 -11.09 15.33
C VAL A 208 -42.00 -12.56 15.28
N SER A 209 -40.91 -12.91 15.96
CA SER A 209 -40.43 -14.29 16.09
C SER A 209 -40.53 -14.75 17.55
N ARG A 210 -41.01 -15.98 17.78
CA ARG A 210 -41.01 -16.63 19.10
C ARG A 210 -39.73 -17.45 19.32
N CYS A 211 -39.27 -17.52 20.56
CA CYS A 211 -38.19 -18.42 20.93
C CYS A 211 -38.61 -19.90 20.90
N PHE A 212 -37.65 -20.84 20.90
CA PHE A 212 -37.94 -22.29 20.88
C PHE A 212 -38.75 -22.78 22.09
N CYS A 213 -38.67 -22.11 23.23
CA CYS A 213 -39.46 -22.42 24.41
C CYS A 213 -40.82 -21.68 24.47
N GLY A 214 -41.08 -20.74 23.56
CA GLY A 214 -42.32 -19.95 23.50
C GLY A 214 -42.46 -18.86 24.59
N ALA A 215 -41.46 -18.70 25.46
CA ALA A 215 -41.51 -17.78 26.60
C ALA A 215 -41.28 -16.30 26.23
N GLU A 216 -40.77 -16.00 25.04
CA GLU A 216 -40.45 -14.63 24.63
C GLU A 216 -40.72 -14.42 23.13
N GLU A 217 -41.32 -13.27 22.82
CA GLU A 217 -41.53 -12.78 21.46
C GLU A 217 -40.61 -11.59 21.23
N LYS A 218 -39.88 -11.59 20.11
CA LYS A 218 -39.01 -10.47 19.74
C LYS A 218 -39.20 -10.11 18.28
N THR A 219 -39.37 -8.81 18.05
CA THR A 219 -39.37 -8.20 16.72
C THR A 219 -37.97 -8.26 16.13
N ARG A 220 -37.81 -9.00 15.04
CA ARG A 220 -36.53 -9.18 14.33
C ARG A 220 -36.72 -8.96 12.84
N TYR A 221 -35.64 -8.83 12.08
CA TYR A 221 -35.75 -8.69 10.63
C TYR A 221 -36.39 -9.94 10.00
N CYS A 222 -37.09 -9.76 8.88
CA CYS A 222 -37.85 -10.82 8.22
C CYS A 222 -36.97 -12.03 7.84
N THR A 223 -35.70 -11.80 7.54
CA THR A 223 -34.68 -12.83 7.28
C THR A 223 -34.40 -13.72 8.51
N ASP A 224 -34.61 -13.19 9.70
CA ASP A 224 -34.37 -13.84 11.00
C ASP A 224 -35.67 -14.33 11.66
N SER A 225 -36.77 -14.46 10.91
CA SER A 225 -38.08 -14.91 11.44
C SER A 225 -38.08 -16.33 12.02
N LYS A 226 -36.97 -17.09 11.92
CA LYS A 226 -36.85 -18.44 12.46
C LYS A 226 -36.89 -18.43 14.00
N PRO A 227 -37.40 -19.48 14.66
CA PRO A 227 -37.37 -19.56 16.11
C PRO A 227 -35.94 -19.47 16.65
N TYR A 228 -35.75 -18.83 17.81
CA TYR A 228 -34.42 -18.56 18.37
C TYR A 228 -34.26 -19.02 19.82
N SER A 229 -33.01 -19.12 20.27
CA SER A 229 -32.71 -19.30 21.70
C SER A 229 -32.73 -17.95 22.40
N CYS A 230 -33.64 -17.74 23.35
CA CYS A 230 -33.73 -16.50 24.11
C CYS A 230 -32.69 -16.38 25.24
N GLY A 231 -31.84 -17.39 25.46
CA GLY A 231 -30.83 -17.38 26.53
C GLY A 231 -31.38 -17.51 27.95
N LYS A 232 -32.71 -17.59 28.13
CA LYS A 232 -33.36 -17.92 29.41
C LYS A 232 -33.40 -19.45 29.61
N PRO A 233 -33.49 -19.94 30.87
CA PRO A 233 -33.76 -21.35 31.13
C PRO A 233 -35.07 -21.78 30.45
N CYS A 234 -35.08 -22.97 29.86
CA CYS A 234 -36.21 -23.48 29.06
C CYS A 234 -37.48 -23.64 29.91
N SER A 235 -37.34 -24.06 31.18
CA SER A 235 -38.42 -24.19 32.17
C SER A 235 -39.59 -25.10 31.78
N LYS A 236 -39.49 -25.85 30.68
CA LYS A 236 -40.44 -26.92 30.35
C LYS A 236 -40.33 -28.06 31.37
N PRO A 237 -41.44 -28.70 31.76
CA PRO A 237 -41.40 -29.87 32.64
C PRO A 237 -40.63 -31.01 31.95
N LEU A 238 -39.70 -31.62 32.68
CA LEU A 238 -39.00 -32.83 32.22
C LEU A 238 -39.97 -34.03 32.25
N ASN A 239 -39.57 -35.14 31.62
CA ASN A 239 -40.33 -36.39 31.56
C ASN A 239 -40.83 -36.90 32.93
N CYS A 240 -40.13 -36.58 34.03
CA CYS A 240 -40.51 -36.95 35.38
C CYS A 240 -41.65 -36.10 35.99
N GLY A 241 -42.11 -35.05 35.31
CA GLY A 241 -43.19 -34.15 35.74
C GLY A 241 -42.89 -33.27 36.97
N LYS A 242 -41.80 -33.53 37.70
CA LYS A 242 -41.44 -32.82 38.95
C LYS A 242 -40.28 -31.84 38.81
N HIS A 243 -39.42 -32.02 37.81
CA HIS A 243 -38.27 -31.14 37.56
C HIS A 243 -38.49 -30.30 36.30
N LEU A 244 -38.01 -29.06 36.33
CA LEU A 244 -38.03 -28.15 35.20
C LEU A 244 -36.68 -28.20 34.45
N CYS A 245 -36.72 -28.02 33.13
CA CYS A 245 -35.51 -27.95 32.33
C CYS A 245 -34.68 -26.70 32.69
N LEU A 246 -33.50 -26.91 33.28
CA LEU A 246 -32.55 -25.87 33.65
C LEU A 246 -31.59 -25.48 32.50
N SER A 247 -31.63 -26.20 31.38
CA SER A 247 -30.85 -25.86 30.20
C SER A 247 -31.34 -24.55 29.59
N LEU A 248 -30.44 -23.79 28.99
CA LEU A 248 -30.79 -22.61 28.19
C LEU A 248 -31.74 -23.02 27.07
N CYS A 249 -32.61 -22.10 26.63
CA CYS A 249 -33.56 -22.30 25.53
C CYS A 249 -32.87 -23.01 24.36
N HIS A 250 -33.30 -24.23 24.05
CA HIS A 250 -32.64 -25.08 23.05
C HIS A 250 -33.64 -25.52 21.98
N LYS A 251 -33.13 -25.99 20.85
CA LYS A 251 -33.92 -26.60 19.79
C LYS A 251 -34.19 -28.07 20.14
N GLY A 252 -35.43 -28.55 19.99
CA GLY A 252 -35.81 -29.95 20.23
C GLY A 252 -36.39 -30.25 21.62
N GLU A 253 -36.56 -31.53 21.94
CA GLU A 253 -37.12 -32.02 23.21
C GLU A 253 -36.15 -31.87 24.39
N CYS A 254 -36.68 -31.70 25.60
CA CYS A 254 -35.86 -31.55 26.80
C CYS A 254 -35.23 -32.88 27.22
N GLN A 255 -33.99 -32.81 27.72
CA GLN A 255 -33.26 -33.97 28.20
C GLN A 255 -34.01 -34.66 29.37
N PRO A 256 -34.04 -36.00 29.44
CA PRO A 256 -34.65 -36.73 30.55
C PRO A 256 -34.05 -36.36 31.91
N CYS A 257 -34.84 -36.52 32.97
CA CYS A 257 -34.44 -36.22 34.35
C CYS A 257 -33.08 -36.86 34.71
N THR A 258 -32.14 -36.06 35.19
CA THR A 258 -30.78 -36.52 35.57
C THR A 258 -30.75 -37.27 36.90
N ARG A 259 -31.79 -37.10 37.74
CA ARG A 259 -31.94 -37.79 39.04
C ARG A 259 -32.84 -39.02 38.99
N ASP A 260 -33.21 -39.45 37.78
CA ASP A 260 -34.10 -40.60 37.56
C ASP A 260 -33.51 -41.88 38.21
N PRO A 261 -34.26 -42.62 39.05
CA PRO A 261 -33.79 -43.85 39.69
C PRO A 261 -33.20 -44.89 38.73
N GLU A 262 -33.70 -44.99 37.49
CA GLU A 262 -33.17 -45.94 36.49
C GLU A 262 -31.79 -45.56 35.95
N ARG A 263 -31.41 -44.28 36.08
CA ARG A 263 -30.14 -43.74 35.54
C ARG A 263 -29.06 -43.60 36.60
N VAL A 264 -29.44 -43.44 37.86
CA VAL A 264 -28.51 -43.21 38.99
C VAL A 264 -28.31 -44.51 39.76
N ALA A 265 -27.38 -45.34 39.27
CA ALA A 265 -27.02 -46.62 39.90
C ALA A 265 -25.88 -46.51 40.93
N PHE A 266 -25.11 -45.41 40.93
CA PHE A 266 -23.91 -45.23 41.75
C PHE A 266 -23.96 -43.95 42.59
N CYS A 267 -23.15 -43.88 43.65
CA CYS A 267 -22.94 -42.69 44.47
C CYS A 267 -22.68 -41.46 43.58
N PRO A 268 -22.83 -40.23 44.11
CA PRO A 268 -22.47 -39.02 43.37
C PRO A 268 -21.03 -39.02 42.81
N CYS A 269 -20.16 -39.84 43.42
CA CYS A 269 -18.78 -40.08 43.04
C CYS A 269 -18.53 -41.20 42.00
N GLY A 270 -19.53 -42.01 41.65
CA GLY A 270 -19.38 -43.21 40.83
C GLY A 270 -18.73 -44.44 41.50
N ASN A 271 -18.03 -44.28 42.63
CA ASN A 271 -17.20 -45.34 43.25
C ASN A 271 -17.96 -46.45 43.99
N ALA A 272 -19.22 -46.24 44.39
CA ALA A 272 -19.99 -47.23 45.15
C ALA A 272 -21.41 -47.36 44.59
N PRO A 273 -21.93 -48.57 44.38
CA PRO A 273 -23.29 -48.78 43.89
C PRO A 273 -24.33 -48.42 44.96
N LEU A 274 -25.46 -47.82 44.54
CA LEU A 274 -26.54 -47.43 45.48
C LEU A 274 -27.18 -48.61 46.19
N THR A 275 -27.10 -49.81 45.61
CA THR A 275 -27.63 -51.06 46.18
C THR A 275 -26.94 -51.47 47.48
N GLU A 276 -25.69 -51.07 47.68
CA GLU A 276 -24.94 -51.33 48.92
C GLU A 276 -25.13 -50.22 49.97
N LEU A 277 -25.48 -49.01 49.53
CA LEU A 277 -25.63 -47.84 50.39
C LEU A 277 -27.07 -47.62 50.87
N LEU A 278 -28.07 -48.16 50.17
CA LEU A 278 -29.50 -48.01 50.50
C LEU A 278 -30.13 -49.38 50.75
N LYS A 279 -30.89 -49.50 51.85
CA LYS A 279 -31.66 -50.71 52.19
C LYS A 279 -32.83 -50.97 51.23
N SER A 280 -33.25 -49.98 50.45
CA SER A 280 -34.33 -50.06 49.47
C SER A 280 -34.06 -49.16 48.26
N PRO A 281 -34.42 -49.55 47.03
CA PRO A 281 -34.20 -48.74 45.84
C PRO A 281 -35.02 -47.44 45.87
N ARG A 282 -34.48 -46.39 45.23
CA ARG A 282 -35.15 -45.08 45.10
C ARG A 282 -36.42 -45.24 44.26
N LYS A 283 -37.51 -44.63 44.69
CA LYS A 283 -38.81 -44.66 44.00
C LYS A 283 -39.09 -43.37 43.24
N SER A 284 -38.37 -42.29 43.58
CA SER A 284 -38.59 -40.96 43.03
C SER A 284 -37.27 -40.23 42.82
N CYS A 285 -37.23 -39.35 41.83
CA CYS A 285 -36.08 -38.47 41.56
C CYS A 285 -35.79 -37.46 42.69
N LEU A 286 -36.72 -37.30 43.64
CA LEU A 286 -36.59 -36.48 44.85
C LEU A 286 -35.88 -37.20 46.01
N ASP A 287 -35.74 -38.52 45.95
CA ASP A 287 -35.11 -39.27 47.05
C ASP A 287 -33.62 -38.88 47.15
N PRO A 288 -33.06 -38.71 48.36
CA PRO A 288 -31.67 -38.33 48.55
C PRO A 288 -30.71 -39.42 48.03
N ILE A 289 -29.58 -39.00 47.46
CA ILE A 289 -28.55 -39.91 46.99
C ILE A 289 -27.44 -39.93 48.06
N PRO A 290 -27.24 -41.04 48.79
CA PRO A 290 -26.27 -41.07 49.87
C PRO A 290 -24.82 -40.99 49.36
N SER A 291 -23.98 -40.30 50.12
CA SER A 291 -22.54 -40.30 49.91
C SER A 291 -21.91 -41.60 50.43
N CYS A 292 -20.97 -42.19 49.70
CA CYS A 292 -20.29 -43.41 50.12
C CYS A 292 -19.22 -43.20 51.22
N GLY A 293 -18.98 -41.96 51.66
CA GLY A 293 -17.96 -41.63 52.67
C GLY A 293 -16.50 -41.73 52.19
N ALA A 294 -16.22 -42.29 51.01
CA ALA A 294 -14.88 -42.34 50.43
C ALA A 294 -14.47 -40.98 49.82
N VAL A 295 -13.18 -40.79 49.57
CA VAL A 295 -12.65 -39.67 48.78
C VAL A 295 -13.24 -39.73 47.38
N CYS A 296 -13.76 -38.60 46.89
CA CYS A 296 -14.49 -38.51 45.62
C CYS A 296 -13.66 -38.98 44.42
N GLY A 297 -12.40 -38.53 44.30
CA GLY A 297 -11.48 -38.97 43.26
C GLY A 297 -11.83 -38.50 41.83
N ALA A 298 -12.94 -37.78 41.63
CA ALA A 298 -13.37 -37.28 40.33
C ALA A 298 -12.30 -36.38 39.68
N GLN A 299 -12.07 -36.55 38.38
CA GLN A 299 -11.18 -35.68 37.62
C GLN A 299 -11.81 -34.30 37.42
N LEU A 300 -11.15 -33.26 37.93
CA LEU A 300 -11.52 -31.88 37.72
C LEU A 300 -11.12 -31.42 36.30
N PRO A 301 -11.71 -30.36 35.75
CA PRO A 301 -11.36 -29.82 34.43
C PRO A 301 -9.86 -29.49 34.25
N CYS A 302 -9.13 -29.27 35.35
CA CYS A 302 -7.70 -29.04 35.36
C CYS A 302 -6.82 -30.30 35.38
N GLY A 303 -7.40 -31.51 35.32
CA GLY A 303 -6.68 -32.79 35.37
C GLY A 303 -6.28 -33.27 36.77
N HIS A 304 -6.58 -32.51 37.83
CA HIS A 304 -6.37 -32.92 39.22
C HIS A 304 -7.56 -33.73 39.75
N THR A 305 -7.32 -34.59 40.75
CA THR A 305 -8.38 -35.39 41.38
C THR A 305 -9.00 -34.69 42.59
N CYS A 306 -10.31 -34.82 42.76
CA CYS A 306 -11.02 -34.28 43.91
C CYS A 306 -10.63 -35.01 45.21
N ARG A 307 -10.08 -34.28 46.19
CA ARG A 307 -9.67 -34.81 47.51
C ARG A 307 -10.75 -34.70 48.59
N ALA A 308 -11.92 -34.16 48.27
CA ALA A 308 -13.04 -34.08 49.21
C ALA A 308 -13.69 -35.45 49.41
N LEU A 309 -14.35 -35.64 50.55
CA LEU A 309 -15.25 -36.77 50.75
C LEU A 309 -16.42 -36.68 49.76
N CYS A 310 -16.99 -37.84 49.41
CA CYS A 310 -18.16 -37.93 48.54
C CYS A 310 -19.26 -36.98 49.03
N HIS A 311 -19.73 -36.12 48.12
CA HIS A 311 -20.68 -35.05 48.43
C HIS A 311 -21.87 -35.13 47.46
N GLU A 312 -23.04 -34.67 47.91
CA GLU A 312 -24.28 -34.78 47.13
C GLU A 312 -24.27 -33.90 45.86
N ASN A 313 -23.50 -32.81 45.85
CA ASN A 313 -23.43 -31.90 44.71
C ASN A 313 -22.73 -32.57 43.51
N PRO A 314 -23.32 -32.59 42.30
CA PRO A 314 -22.68 -33.13 41.10
C PRO A 314 -21.35 -32.45 40.74
N SER A 315 -21.16 -31.19 41.12
CA SER A 315 -19.92 -30.45 40.87
C SER A 315 -19.00 -30.48 42.10
N CYS A 316 -17.77 -30.95 41.89
CA CYS A 316 -16.71 -30.91 42.89
C CYS A 316 -16.25 -29.48 43.19
N LYS A 317 -15.71 -29.27 44.41
CA LYS A 317 -15.10 -27.99 44.77
C LYS A 317 -13.93 -27.65 43.83
N PRO A 318 -13.66 -26.35 43.56
CA PRO A 318 -12.55 -25.93 42.71
C PRO A 318 -11.20 -26.40 43.26
N CYS A 319 -10.28 -26.73 42.35
CA CYS A 319 -8.94 -27.25 42.69
C CYS A 319 -8.08 -26.20 43.43
N THR A 320 -7.66 -26.53 44.66
CA THR A 320 -6.81 -25.69 45.53
C THR A 320 -5.32 -25.99 45.43
N GLU A 321 -4.89 -26.87 44.52
CA GLU A 321 -3.47 -27.11 44.30
C GLU A 321 -2.79 -25.83 43.80
N ILE A 322 -1.56 -25.56 44.25
CA ILE A 322 -0.79 -24.40 43.79
C ILE A 322 -0.02 -24.83 42.54
N VAL A 323 -0.25 -24.11 41.45
CA VAL A 323 0.47 -24.30 40.18
C VAL A 323 1.40 -23.11 39.93
N SER A 324 2.54 -23.38 39.30
CA SER A 324 3.51 -22.37 38.89
C SER A 324 3.49 -22.21 37.37
N MET A 325 3.35 -20.97 36.89
CA MET A 325 3.43 -20.65 35.47
C MET A 325 4.29 -19.41 35.24
N ARG A 326 4.99 -19.33 34.10
CA ARG A 326 5.72 -18.11 33.73
C ARG A 326 4.74 -17.00 33.39
N CYS A 327 5.08 -15.77 33.79
CA CYS A 327 4.41 -14.56 33.35
C CYS A 327 4.40 -14.47 31.81
N CYS A 328 3.41 -13.81 31.21
CA CYS A 328 3.34 -13.67 29.74
C CYS A 328 4.60 -13.04 29.12
N CYS A 329 5.30 -12.14 29.84
CA CYS A 329 6.56 -11.55 29.39
C CYS A 329 7.81 -12.38 29.78
N GLY A 330 7.64 -13.56 30.38
CA GLY A 330 8.72 -14.46 30.83
C GLY A 330 9.54 -13.98 32.04
N SER A 331 9.27 -12.77 32.57
CA SER A 331 10.15 -12.11 33.55
C SER A 331 10.12 -12.69 34.98
N ARG A 332 9.08 -13.43 35.34
CA ARG A 332 8.94 -14.08 36.66
C ARG A 332 8.08 -15.33 36.55
N VAL A 333 8.28 -16.27 37.46
CA VAL A 333 7.35 -17.38 37.70
C VAL A 333 6.29 -16.91 38.70
N CYS A 334 5.02 -17.13 38.39
CA CYS A 334 3.89 -16.78 39.23
C CYS A 334 3.28 -18.07 39.80
N GLU A 335 3.09 -18.11 41.11
CA GLU A 335 2.41 -19.20 41.81
C GLU A 335 1.01 -18.77 42.20
N PHE A 336 0.01 -19.59 41.87
CA PHE A 336 -1.39 -19.31 42.16
C PHE A 336 -2.22 -20.59 42.21
N TYR A 337 -3.46 -20.50 42.69
CA TYR A 337 -4.35 -21.67 42.78
C TYR A 337 -4.77 -22.19 41.41
N CYS A 338 -4.79 -23.50 41.25
CA CYS A 338 -5.12 -24.18 40.01
C CYS A 338 -6.48 -23.77 39.44
N PHE A 339 -7.48 -23.50 40.29
CA PHE A 339 -8.77 -22.99 39.79
C PHE A 339 -8.68 -21.67 39.00
N CYS A 340 -7.61 -20.89 39.17
CA CYS A 340 -7.41 -19.67 38.39
C CYS A 340 -7.09 -19.93 36.91
N THR A 341 -6.79 -21.18 36.52
CA THR A 341 -6.47 -21.53 35.12
C THR A 341 -7.70 -21.79 34.25
N TYR A 342 -8.84 -22.14 34.86
CA TYR A 342 -10.06 -22.50 34.14
C TYR A 342 -11.30 -21.73 34.58
N LEU A 343 -11.29 -21.06 35.73
CA LEU A 343 -12.38 -20.17 36.14
C LEU A 343 -12.12 -18.73 35.70
N PRO A 344 -13.18 -17.96 35.35
CA PRO A 344 -13.07 -16.52 35.13
C PRO A 344 -12.56 -15.78 36.38
N SER A 345 -11.80 -14.70 36.19
CA SER A 345 -11.19 -13.93 37.30
C SER A 345 -12.17 -13.39 38.33
N ILE A 346 -13.41 -13.13 37.90
CA ILE A 346 -14.52 -12.65 38.73
C ILE A 346 -14.94 -13.71 39.76
N GLU A 347 -14.77 -14.99 39.42
CA GLU A 347 -15.24 -16.11 40.24
C GLU A 347 -14.18 -16.62 41.24
N TRP A 348 -12.93 -16.14 41.16
CA TRP A 348 -11.83 -16.64 41.99
C TRP A 348 -12.05 -16.44 43.49
N LYS A 349 -12.58 -15.29 43.90
CA LYS A 349 -12.89 -15.03 45.32
C LYS A 349 -14.00 -15.95 45.85
N LYS A 350 -15.03 -16.18 45.03
CA LYS A 350 -16.14 -17.09 45.34
C LYS A 350 -15.64 -18.54 45.41
N ALA A 351 -14.78 -18.95 44.48
CA ALA A 351 -14.14 -20.25 44.45
C ALA A 351 -13.23 -20.49 45.67
N ALA A 352 -12.42 -19.50 46.05
CA ALA A 352 -11.56 -19.57 47.24
C ALA A 352 -12.37 -19.70 48.53
N SER A 353 -13.46 -18.93 48.66
CA SER A 353 -14.38 -19.03 49.80
C SER A 353 -15.06 -20.40 49.85
N ALA A 354 -15.57 -20.92 48.73
CA ALA A 354 -16.18 -22.25 48.65
C ALA A 354 -15.20 -23.40 48.97
N ALA A 355 -13.92 -23.19 48.65
CA ALA A 355 -12.82 -24.11 48.93
C ALA A 355 -12.21 -23.96 50.34
N GLY A 356 -12.64 -22.98 51.14
CA GLY A 356 -12.16 -22.76 52.52
C GLY A 356 -10.75 -22.18 52.60
N VAL A 357 -10.28 -21.50 51.56
CA VAL A 357 -8.93 -20.94 51.48
C VAL A 357 -8.91 -19.51 52.01
N THR A 358 -8.06 -19.22 53.00
CA THR A 358 -7.93 -17.90 53.64
C THR A 358 -6.83 -17.03 53.06
N LYS A 359 -5.87 -17.59 52.32
CA LYS A 359 -4.76 -16.86 51.71
C LYS A 359 -5.08 -16.52 50.26
N GLU A 360 -5.08 -15.24 49.90
CA GLU A 360 -5.29 -14.78 48.53
C GLU A 360 -4.00 -14.88 47.71
N LYS A 361 -3.76 -16.03 47.05
CA LYS A 361 -2.72 -16.20 46.02
C LYS A 361 -3.34 -16.14 44.62
N PHE A 362 -3.90 -14.99 44.25
CA PHE A 362 -4.49 -14.77 42.92
C PHE A 362 -3.53 -13.99 42.01
N PRO A 363 -3.40 -14.36 40.72
CA PRO A 363 -2.72 -13.51 39.76
C PRO A 363 -3.61 -12.30 39.43
N ALA A 364 -3.05 -11.23 38.85
CA ALA A 364 -3.85 -10.07 38.43
C ALA A 364 -4.79 -10.40 37.24
N SER A 365 -4.38 -11.35 36.40
CA SER A 365 -5.14 -11.85 35.26
C SER A 365 -4.68 -13.28 34.96
N PHE A 366 -5.50 -14.04 34.22
CA PHE A 366 -5.07 -15.28 33.61
C PHE A 366 -5.17 -15.10 32.09
N PRO A 367 -4.08 -15.29 31.31
CA PRO A 367 -2.72 -15.64 31.72
C PRO A 367 -2.01 -14.58 32.62
N PRO A 368 -1.04 -14.98 33.48
CA PRO A 368 -0.46 -14.12 34.52
C PRO A 368 0.38 -12.98 33.93
N LYS A 369 0.00 -11.74 34.26
CA LYS A 369 0.73 -10.51 33.91
C LYS A 369 1.51 -9.94 35.11
N CYS A 370 2.59 -9.22 34.86
CA CYS A 370 3.37 -8.53 35.88
C CYS A 370 3.28 -7.01 35.75
N ALA A 371 3.48 -6.27 36.83
CA ALA A 371 3.54 -4.80 36.79
C ALA A 371 4.89 -4.26 36.30
N LYS A 372 5.74 -5.11 35.70
CA LYS A 372 7.06 -4.69 35.21
C LYS A 372 6.89 -4.05 33.84
N GLY A 373 7.27 -2.79 33.71
CA GLY A 373 7.41 -2.13 32.42
C GLY A 373 8.44 -2.85 31.56
N CYS A 374 8.15 -2.99 30.27
CA CYS A 374 9.13 -3.45 29.30
C CYS A 374 10.38 -2.53 29.34
N LYS A 375 11.54 -3.04 28.90
CA LYS A 375 12.75 -2.22 28.69
C LYS A 375 13.36 -2.42 27.30
N LYS A 376 12.65 -3.14 26.41
CA LYS A 376 13.10 -3.37 25.04
C LYS A 376 13.08 -2.06 24.26
N GLN A 377 14.08 -1.87 23.40
CA GLN A 377 14.15 -0.71 22.51
C GLN A 377 13.05 -0.82 21.44
N LEU A 378 12.37 0.29 21.18
CA LEU A 378 11.47 0.42 20.05
C LEU A 378 12.26 0.47 18.74
N SER A 379 11.62 0.24 17.59
CA SER A 379 12.22 0.16 16.25
C SER A 379 13.09 1.36 15.87
N CYS A 380 12.83 2.53 16.46
CA CYS A 380 13.64 3.74 16.29
C CYS A 380 15.03 3.70 16.95
N GLY A 381 15.28 2.76 17.87
CA GLY A 381 16.54 2.61 18.63
C GLY A 381 16.84 3.70 19.68
N LYS A 382 15.93 4.67 19.88
CA LYS A 382 16.08 5.74 20.88
C LYS A 382 15.07 5.70 22.02
N HIS A 383 13.92 5.08 21.78
CA HIS A 383 12.82 5.03 22.74
C HIS A 383 12.69 3.62 23.28
N THR A 384 12.46 3.49 24.59
CA THR A 384 12.15 2.21 25.21
C THR A 384 10.64 1.99 25.25
N CYS A 385 10.24 0.74 25.13
CA CYS A 385 8.88 0.32 25.45
C CYS A 385 8.69 0.45 26.96
N ASN A 386 7.66 1.16 27.41
CA ASN A 386 7.29 1.26 28.83
C ASN A 386 5.95 0.56 29.12
N GLU A 387 5.43 -0.27 28.21
CA GLU A 387 4.18 -1.01 28.41
C GLU A 387 4.35 -2.06 29.53
N GLU A 388 3.38 -2.14 30.45
CA GLU A 388 3.35 -3.13 31.52
C GLU A 388 3.14 -4.54 30.96
N CYS A 389 4.02 -5.48 31.31
CA CYS A 389 3.99 -6.86 30.83
C CYS A 389 3.85 -7.00 29.30
N CYS A 390 4.62 -6.20 28.53
CA CYS A 390 4.59 -6.28 27.06
C CYS A 390 4.85 -7.71 26.55
N THR A 391 3.94 -8.22 25.72
CA THR A 391 4.04 -9.53 25.04
C THR A 391 4.34 -9.43 23.55
N LYS A 392 4.49 -8.20 23.01
CA LYS A 392 4.77 -7.98 21.60
C LYS A 392 6.20 -8.42 21.28
N GLU A 393 6.37 -9.18 20.21
CA GLU A 393 7.70 -9.51 19.68
C GLU A 393 8.31 -8.26 19.03
N ASP A 394 7.52 -7.58 18.20
CA ASP A 394 7.88 -6.34 17.53
C ASP A 394 7.49 -5.09 18.31
N HIS A 395 8.48 -4.25 18.55
CA HIS A 395 8.38 -3.04 19.36
C HIS A 395 8.38 -1.79 18.46
N THR A 396 7.29 -1.51 17.75
CA THR A 396 7.23 -0.39 16.79
C THR A 396 7.12 0.97 17.49
N CYS A 397 7.95 1.95 17.09
CA CYS A 397 7.87 3.31 17.60
C CYS A 397 6.85 4.17 16.83
N TYR A 398 5.73 4.52 17.46
CA TYR A 398 4.67 5.35 16.85
C TYR A 398 4.84 6.87 17.00
N LYS A 399 5.96 7.33 17.57
CA LYS A 399 6.24 8.77 17.67
C LYS A 399 6.57 9.35 16.29
N ILE A 400 6.10 10.55 15.99
CA ILE A 400 6.43 11.25 14.74
C ILE A 400 7.82 11.90 14.85
N CYS A 401 8.62 11.78 13.79
CA CYS A 401 9.93 12.40 13.66
C CYS A 401 9.79 13.89 13.32
N THR A 402 10.15 14.76 14.26
CA THR A 402 10.09 16.23 14.11
C THR A 402 11.42 16.84 13.65
N LYS A 403 12.42 16.02 13.29
CA LYS A 403 13.71 16.52 12.79
C LYS A 403 13.52 17.26 11.47
N ARG A 404 14.27 18.36 11.29
CA ARG A 404 14.35 19.08 10.02
C ARG A 404 15.04 18.22 8.97
N LEU A 405 14.46 18.19 7.77
CA LEU A 405 15.01 17.54 6.60
C LEU A 405 16.22 18.32 6.06
N SER A 406 16.99 17.69 5.16
CA SER A 406 18.17 18.31 4.53
C SER A 406 17.87 19.64 3.82
N CYS A 407 16.63 19.86 3.37
CA CYS A 407 16.20 21.13 2.77
C CYS A 407 16.14 22.31 3.77
N GLY A 408 16.29 22.08 5.07
CA GLY A 408 16.30 23.11 6.12
C GLY A 408 14.95 23.76 6.46
N LYS A 409 13.95 23.64 5.57
CA LYS A 409 12.62 24.26 5.70
C LYS A 409 11.54 23.29 6.19
N HIS A 410 11.57 22.03 5.79
CA HIS A 410 10.53 21.04 6.11
C HIS A 410 10.96 20.07 7.22
N SER A 411 10.01 19.62 8.02
CA SER A 411 10.17 18.55 9.02
C SER A 411 9.87 17.18 8.42
N CYS A 412 10.50 16.12 8.94
CA CYS A 412 10.37 14.75 8.41
C CYS A 412 8.93 14.22 8.39
N GLY A 413 8.17 14.35 9.49
CA GLY A 413 6.76 13.95 9.55
C GLY A 413 6.49 12.44 9.52
N GLN A 414 7.50 11.61 9.23
CA GLN A 414 7.41 10.15 9.26
C GLN A 414 7.43 9.60 10.69
N LEU A 415 7.03 8.34 10.88
CA LEU A 415 7.26 7.64 12.15
C LEU A 415 8.75 7.62 12.50
N CYS A 416 9.06 7.62 13.80
CA CYS A 416 10.41 7.66 14.29
C CYS A 416 11.18 6.43 13.77
N HIS A 417 12.19 6.69 12.97
CA HIS A 417 12.94 5.69 12.25
C HIS A 417 14.40 5.70 12.72
N LYS A 418 15.11 4.60 12.45
CA LYS A 418 16.56 4.50 12.67
C LYS A 418 17.29 5.12 11.47
N GLY A 419 18.32 5.91 11.72
CA GLY A 419 19.14 6.53 10.66
C GLY A 419 18.75 7.97 10.28
N PRO A 420 19.38 8.52 9.21
CA PRO A 420 19.09 9.88 8.72
C PRO A 420 17.67 9.97 8.16
N CYS A 421 17.09 11.17 8.20
CA CYS A 421 15.76 11.39 7.63
C CYS A 421 15.82 11.29 6.10
N PRO A 422 14.74 10.79 5.45
CA PRO A 422 14.66 10.74 4.00
C PRO A 422 14.76 12.15 3.40
N PRO A 423 15.16 12.28 2.11
CA PRO A 423 15.17 13.57 1.43
C PRO A 423 13.77 14.21 1.41
N CYS A 424 13.74 15.53 1.25
CA CYS A 424 12.49 16.28 1.17
C CYS A 424 11.66 15.78 -0.02
N SER A 425 10.42 15.36 0.24
CA SER A 425 9.47 14.91 -0.78
C SER A 425 8.80 16.04 -1.54
N VAL A 426 8.96 17.29 -1.09
CA VAL A 426 8.43 18.46 -1.78
C VAL A 426 9.27 18.71 -3.03
N ALA A 427 8.64 18.71 -4.20
CA ALA A 427 9.25 19.11 -5.46
C ALA A 427 8.54 20.35 -6.01
N SER A 428 9.32 21.27 -6.58
CA SER A 428 8.81 22.39 -7.35
C SER A 428 8.54 21.92 -8.79
N TYR A 429 7.38 22.31 -9.33
CA TYR A 429 7.03 22.11 -10.74
C TYR A 429 7.41 23.30 -11.61
N GLU A 430 8.10 24.29 -11.05
CA GLU A 430 8.66 25.42 -11.76
C GLU A 430 10.14 25.18 -12.08
N ARG A 431 10.59 25.70 -13.23
CA ARG A 431 12.00 25.67 -13.63
C ARG A 431 12.85 26.40 -12.61
N LEU A 432 13.94 25.77 -12.17
CA LEU A 432 14.92 26.40 -11.29
C LEU A 432 15.98 27.11 -12.12
N TYR A 433 15.95 28.44 -12.13
CA TYR A 433 16.87 29.26 -12.93
C TYR A 433 18.17 29.59 -12.16
N CYS A 434 19.28 29.74 -12.90
CA CYS A 434 20.47 30.47 -12.42
C CYS A 434 20.09 31.91 -12.06
N ARG A 435 20.98 32.61 -11.33
CA ARG A 435 20.81 34.05 -11.04
C ARG A 435 20.65 34.89 -12.31
N CYS A 436 21.35 34.50 -13.37
CA CYS A 436 21.32 35.11 -14.70
C CYS A 436 20.08 34.79 -15.56
N ARG A 437 19.27 33.81 -15.17
CA ARG A 437 18.21 33.17 -15.96
C ARG A 437 18.60 32.55 -17.32
N CYS A 438 19.87 32.56 -17.72
CA CYS A 438 20.34 31.93 -18.96
C CYS A 438 20.45 30.40 -18.91
N THR A 439 20.48 29.80 -17.72
CA THR A 439 20.57 28.35 -17.51
C THR A 439 19.53 27.95 -16.47
N TRP A 440 18.91 26.78 -16.65
CA TRP A 440 17.86 26.29 -15.76
C TRP A 440 17.90 24.77 -15.60
N ALA A 441 17.32 24.27 -14.52
CA ALA A 441 16.99 22.87 -14.32
C ALA A 441 15.49 22.65 -14.59
N GLU A 442 15.16 21.58 -15.32
CA GLU A 442 13.78 21.24 -15.65
C GLU A 442 13.02 20.64 -14.45
N PRO A 443 11.70 20.89 -14.34
CA PRO A 443 10.85 20.24 -13.36
C PRO A 443 10.76 18.72 -13.56
N PRO A 444 10.54 17.92 -12.50
CA PRO A 444 10.34 18.32 -11.10
C PRO A 444 11.67 18.56 -10.37
N VAL A 445 11.82 19.75 -9.77
CA VAL A 445 13.04 20.11 -9.00
C VAL A 445 12.79 19.86 -7.52
N SER A 446 13.51 18.90 -6.94
CA SER A 446 13.41 18.60 -5.50
C SER A 446 13.77 19.81 -4.64
N CYS A 447 13.05 19.96 -3.52
CA CYS A 447 13.25 21.06 -2.58
C CYS A 447 14.66 21.00 -1.95
N GLY A 448 15.42 22.08 -2.11
CA GLY A 448 16.81 22.19 -1.63
C GLY A 448 17.87 21.98 -2.71
N THR A 449 17.47 21.66 -3.94
CA THR A 449 18.41 21.61 -5.09
C THR A 449 18.99 22.99 -5.37
N THR A 450 20.33 23.05 -5.46
CA THR A 450 21.05 24.27 -5.86
C THR A 450 20.90 24.50 -7.37
N PRO A 451 20.80 25.76 -7.84
CA PRO A 451 20.72 26.04 -9.27
C PRO A 451 21.92 25.48 -10.06
N PRO A 452 21.72 25.12 -11.34
CA PRO A 452 22.80 24.56 -12.16
C PRO A 452 23.93 25.55 -12.37
N THR A 453 25.15 25.03 -12.54
CA THR A 453 26.34 25.81 -12.88
C THR A 453 26.13 26.53 -14.20
N CYS A 454 26.39 27.83 -14.23
CA CYS A 454 26.15 28.67 -15.39
C CYS A 454 27.45 29.31 -15.89
N ASN A 455 27.75 29.10 -17.17
CA ASN A 455 28.97 29.60 -17.81
C ASN A 455 28.79 30.97 -18.50
N PHE A 456 27.60 31.58 -18.42
CA PHE A 456 27.36 32.91 -18.97
C PHE A 456 28.02 34.00 -18.11
N PRO A 457 28.39 35.16 -18.70
CA PRO A 457 28.93 36.27 -17.94
C PRO A 457 27.93 36.74 -16.88
N CYS A 458 28.43 37.12 -15.71
CA CYS A 458 27.61 37.65 -14.64
C CYS A 458 26.84 38.91 -15.10
N THR A 459 25.57 39.02 -14.72
CA THR A 459 24.70 40.15 -15.08
C THR A 459 24.67 41.26 -14.03
N ILE A 460 25.38 41.09 -12.91
CA ILE A 460 25.39 42.06 -11.81
C ILE A 460 26.24 43.27 -12.21
N PRO A 461 25.67 44.49 -12.25
CA PRO A 461 26.43 45.69 -12.59
C PRO A 461 27.43 46.01 -11.47
N ARG A 462 28.68 46.30 -11.86
CA ARG A 462 29.73 46.69 -10.93
C ARG A 462 29.61 48.18 -10.58
N PRO A 463 29.96 48.60 -9.35
CA PRO A 463 29.94 50.01 -8.96
C PRO A 463 30.83 50.90 -9.84
N CYS A 464 31.91 50.35 -10.40
CA CYS A 464 32.83 51.07 -11.28
C CYS A 464 32.34 51.19 -12.73
N GLY A 465 31.14 50.68 -13.07
CA GLY A 465 30.57 50.76 -14.43
C GLY A 465 31.19 49.81 -15.48
N HIS A 466 32.25 49.08 -15.13
CA HIS A 466 32.89 48.12 -16.04
C HIS A 466 32.12 46.79 -16.14
N PRO A 467 32.14 46.12 -17.32
CA PRO A 467 31.48 44.84 -17.51
C PRO A 467 32.09 43.73 -16.62
N PRO A 468 31.28 42.78 -16.13
CA PRO A 468 31.78 41.66 -15.33
C PRO A 468 32.60 40.67 -16.17
N ASN A 469 33.84 40.40 -15.73
CA ASN A 469 34.74 39.44 -16.39
C ASN A 469 34.83 38.11 -15.62
N HIS A 470 33.67 37.60 -15.19
CA HIS A 470 33.54 36.34 -14.45
C HIS A 470 32.21 35.65 -14.77
N THR A 471 32.15 34.34 -14.59
CA THR A 471 30.94 33.53 -14.85
C THR A 471 29.86 33.77 -13.80
N CYS A 472 28.63 33.42 -14.15
CA CYS A 472 27.49 33.51 -13.24
C CYS A 472 27.69 32.62 -12.01
N HIS A 473 27.57 33.22 -10.84
CA HIS A 473 27.62 32.56 -9.54
C HIS A 473 26.27 32.71 -8.83
N PHE A 474 25.91 31.73 -8.00
CA PHE A 474 24.66 31.76 -7.24
C PHE A 474 24.85 32.23 -5.79
N GLU A 475 25.98 31.86 -5.18
CA GLU A 475 26.37 32.25 -3.82
C GLU A 475 27.69 33.03 -3.87
N GLY A 476 27.81 34.11 -3.09
CA GLY A 476 29.01 34.97 -3.00
C GLY A 476 28.90 36.33 -3.68
N GLU A 477 29.77 37.27 -3.29
CA GLU A 477 29.91 38.59 -3.91
C GLU A 477 30.72 38.51 -5.22
N CYS A 478 30.52 39.47 -6.13
CA CYS A 478 31.30 39.52 -7.36
C CYS A 478 32.80 39.77 -7.07
N PRO A 479 33.73 39.07 -7.75
CA PRO A 479 35.17 39.33 -7.65
C PRO A 479 35.51 40.79 -7.96
N VAL A 480 36.61 41.36 -7.45
CA VAL A 480 37.00 42.77 -7.68
C VAL A 480 37.29 43.10 -9.16
N CYS A 481 37.14 44.37 -9.56
CA CYS A 481 37.33 44.77 -10.95
C CYS A 481 38.81 44.91 -11.32
N VAL A 482 39.28 44.06 -12.24
CA VAL A 482 40.67 44.05 -12.73
C VAL A 482 40.86 44.76 -14.07
N VAL A 483 39.82 45.44 -14.59
CA VAL A 483 39.91 46.18 -15.85
C VAL A 483 41.03 47.24 -15.75
N PRO A 484 41.97 47.28 -16.71
CA PRO A 484 43.03 48.27 -16.72
C PRO A 484 42.46 49.67 -16.97
N VAL A 485 42.81 50.62 -16.11
CA VAL A 485 42.40 52.04 -16.22
C VAL A 485 43.60 52.96 -16.02
N GLU A 486 43.54 54.14 -16.62
CA GLU A 486 44.51 55.20 -16.35
C GLU A 486 44.27 55.81 -14.98
N LYS A 487 45.33 55.91 -14.18
CA LYS A 487 45.26 56.49 -12.83
C LYS A 487 46.37 57.50 -12.61
N LYS A 488 46.03 58.53 -11.85
CA LYS A 488 46.96 59.59 -11.43
C LYS A 488 47.53 59.25 -10.05
N CYS A 489 48.80 59.58 -9.82
CA CYS A 489 49.39 59.38 -8.50
C CYS A 489 48.77 60.31 -7.45
N ASN A 490 48.57 59.80 -6.24
CA ASN A 490 47.86 60.53 -5.18
C ASN A 490 48.55 61.85 -4.78
N SER A 491 49.89 61.87 -4.75
CA SER A 491 50.63 63.06 -4.29
C SER A 491 50.90 64.08 -5.39
N HIS A 492 51.21 63.69 -6.63
CA HIS A 492 51.60 64.63 -7.69
C HIS A 492 50.55 64.81 -8.80
N GLY A 493 49.48 64.01 -8.83
CA GLY A 493 48.44 64.09 -9.86
C GLY A 493 48.90 63.69 -11.27
N LYS A 494 50.11 63.13 -11.42
CA LYS A 494 50.65 62.70 -12.71
C LYS A 494 50.12 61.32 -13.09
N THR A 495 49.73 61.14 -14.35
CA THR A 495 49.27 59.86 -14.89
C THR A 495 50.39 58.82 -14.84
N HIS A 496 50.07 57.60 -14.42
CA HIS A 496 51.02 56.49 -14.39
C HIS A 496 51.37 56.02 -15.81
N PRO A 497 52.62 55.60 -16.07
CA PRO A 497 53.05 55.17 -17.41
C PRO A 497 52.44 53.85 -17.89
N TYR A 498 51.77 53.10 -17.02
CA TYR A 498 51.07 51.86 -17.37
C TYR A 498 49.66 51.84 -16.76
N HIS A 499 48.74 51.13 -17.41
CA HIS A 499 47.37 50.98 -16.94
C HIS A 499 47.33 50.11 -15.68
N LEU A 500 46.55 50.53 -14.69
CA LEU A 500 46.44 49.89 -13.38
C LEU A 500 45.03 49.29 -13.19
N PRO A 501 44.89 48.19 -12.43
CA PRO A 501 43.59 47.60 -12.16
C PRO A 501 42.60 48.59 -11.52
N CYS A 502 41.35 48.57 -11.98
CA CYS A 502 40.28 49.46 -11.50
C CYS A 502 40.09 49.41 -9.97
N TYR A 503 40.20 48.25 -9.33
CA TYR A 503 40.01 48.13 -7.88
C TYR A 503 41.02 48.93 -7.03
N ARG A 504 42.22 49.25 -7.57
CA ARG A 504 43.27 49.95 -6.80
C ARG A 504 42.97 51.45 -6.67
N GLN A 505 42.29 51.88 -5.63
CA GLN A 505 41.90 53.30 -5.47
C GLN A 505 43.09 54.23 -5.18
N SER A 506 44.10 53.78 -4.44
CA SER A 506 45.30 54.56 -4.14
C SER A 506 46.51 54.06 -4.93
N VAL A 507 47.19 54.96 -5.63
CA VAL A 507 48.34 54.66 -6.48
C VAL A 507 49.51 55.57 -6.14
N SER A 508 50.65 54.98 -5.77
CA SER A 508 51.90 55.69 -5.50
C SER A 508 52.83 55.66 -6.71
N CYS A 509 53.50 56.76 -7.02
CA CYS A 509 54.52 56.82 -8.09
C CYS A 509 55.94 56.50 -7.61
N GLY A 510 56.12 56.14 -6.33
CA GLY A 510 57.43 55.84 -5.73
C GLY A 510 58.32 57.05 -5.46
N LYS A 511 57.98 58.25 -5.97
CA LYS A 511 58.71 59.50 -5.70
C LYS A 511 58.29 60.12 -4.36
N LYS A 512 59.20 60.87 -3.71
CA LYS A 512 58.87 61.67 -2.52
C LYS A 512 57.77 62.68 -2.83
N CYS A 513 56.84 62.88 -1.90
CA CYS A 513 55.66 63.71 -2.08
C CYS A 513 56.02 65.17 -2.39
N GLY A 514 56.93 65.77 -1.63
CA GLY A 514 57.47 67.11 -1.91
C GLY A 514 56.49 68.27 -1.75
N LYS A 515 55.20 68.01 -1.43
CA LYS A 515 54.21 69.05 -1.07
C LYS A 515 54.63 69.76 0.21
N LEU A 516 54.43 71.08 0.25
CA LEU A 516 54.68 71.90 1.43
C LEU A 516 53.65 71.57 2.51
N LEU A 517 54.14 71.28 3.71
CA LEU A 517 53.32 70.96 4.87
C LEU A 517 52.68 72.23 5.41
N SER A 518 51.37 72.19 5.63
CA SER A 518 50.58 73.36 6.06
C SER A 518 50.94 73.89 7.45
N CYS A 519 51.68 73.13 8.27
CA CYS A 519 52.09 73.55 9.61
C CYS A 519 53.39 74.38 9.64
N CYS A 520 54.41 74.01 8.86
CA CYS A 520 55.76 74.59 8.97
C CYS A 520 56.43 74.90 7.64
N GLY A 521 55.73 74.73 6.51
CA GLY A 521 56.27 75.03 5.17
C GLY A 521 57.38 74.10 4.71
N THR A 522 57.74 73.05 5.45
CA THR A 522 58.75 72.08 5.02
C THR A 522 58.17 71.10 4.00
N GLN A 523 59.02 70.55 3.12
CA GLN A 523 58.59 69.59 2.10
C GLN A 523 58.32 68.21 2.71
N CYS A 524 57.20 67.60 2.32
CA CYS A 524 56.84 66.25 2.76
C CYS A 524 57.84 65.21 2.25
N GLY A 525 58.61 64.61 3.17
CA GLY A 525 59.60 63.56 2.88
C GLY A 525 59.04 62.15 2.66
N LYS A 526 57.74 61.93 2.90
CA LYS A 526 57.07 60.65 2.69
C LYS A 526 57.03 60.31 1.19
N ILE A 527 57.16 59.03 0.85
CA ILE A 527 56.88 58.53 -0.51
C ILE A 527 55.42 58.85 -0.84
N CYS A 528 55.10 59.08 -2.12
CA CYS A 528 53.75 59.41 -2.59
C CYS A 528 52.67 58.59 -1.86
N HIS A 529 51.81 59.28 -1.12
CA HIS A 529 50.84 58.70 -0.20
C HIS A 529 49.42 59.23 -0.48
N PRO A 530 48.37 58.47 -0.13
CA PRO A 530 47.00 58.98 -0.11
C PRO A 530 46.80 59.96 1.07
N GLY A 531 45.88 60.92 0.92
CA GLY A 531 45.50 61.87 1.98
C GLY A 531 46.36 63.14 2.09
N LYS A 532 46.08 63.98 3.10
CA LYS A 532 46.84 65.21 3.40
C LYS A 532 48.22 64.85 3.96
N CYS A 533 49.22 65.69 3.70
CA CYS A 533 50.55 65.49 4.23
C CYS A 533 50.56 65.83 5.73
N GLU A 534 50.50 64.79 6.57
CA GLU A 534 50.53 64.94 8.02
C GLU A 534 51.98 65.02 8.53
N HIS A 535 52.25 66.07 9.29
CA HIS A 535 53.52 66.34 9.95
C HIS A 535 53.25 66.86 11.37
N GLN A 536 53.80 66.18 12.37
CA GLN A 536 53.73 66.60 13.77
C GLN A 536 54.74 67.74 13.99
N CYS A 537 54.30 68.99 13.83
CA CYS A 537 55.08 70.17 14.21
C CYS A 537 54.50 70.78 15.49
N ASN A 538 55.35 71.20 16.42
CA ASN A 538 54.97 71.93 17.63
C ASN A 538 54.76 73.44 17.42
N MET A 539 54.88 73.94 16.18
CA MET A 539 54.68 75.34 15.85
C MET A 539 53.44 75.48 14.96
N SER A 540 52.39 76.10 15.52
CA SER A 540 51.23 76.56 14.77
C SER A 540 51.43 78.05 14.47
N TYR A 541 51.43 78.44 13.20
CA TYR A 541 51.24 79.84 12.83
C TYR A 541 49.74 80.14 12.82
N PRO A 542 49.28 81.26 13.41
CA PRO A 542 47.88 81.66 13.30
C PRO A 542 47.57 82.00 11.85
N ALA A 543 46.45 81.47 11.34
CA ALA A 543 45.92 81.85 10.04
C ALA A 543 45.52 83.35 10.08
N LEU A 544 46.13 84.18 9.24
CA LEU A 544 45.59 85.50 8.92
C LEU A 544 44.28 85.29 8.12
N ALA A 545 43.26 86.05 8.52
CA ALA A 545 41.89 86.02 8.01
C ALA A 545 41.78 86.24 6.49
#